data_AF-A0AAV7D9B6-F1
#
_entry.id   AF-A0AAV7D9B6-F1
#
_cell.length_a   1.000
_cell.length_b   1.000
_cell.length_c   1.000
_cell.angle_alpha   90.00
_cell.angle_beta   90.00
_cell.angle_gamma   90.00
#
_symmetry.space_group_name_H-M   'P 1'
#
loop_
_entity.id
_entity.type
_entity.pdbx_description
1 polymer ?
#
loop_
_entity_poly.entity_id
_entity_poly.type
_entity_poly.pdbx_seq_one_letter_code
_entity_poly.pdbx_strand_id
1 'polypeptide(L)'
;MGLVASIHPLQKIQPLGDNFFLGCFSVSCIKIIYVVILIQTLCYILVITIANIANLASTATSITIQRDWIVVVAGEDRSKLADMNATVRRIDLLTNILAPLAVGQIMTFGSAVISCGFIAGWNLLSMCAEYFLLWKVYKKTPALAIKSCKKEDDQELKQLNIKVIDANSNNNEKPSEDVQLMGENNMVSAETSKKETCGERITEPFRTFRDGWVAYYNQSVFWAGMGLAFLYMTVLGFDCITTGYAYTQGLSGSVLSILMGASAISGIMGTVAFTWLRKKCGLVRTGFIAGVTQLGSLVLCVVSVFMPGSPLDLTVSPFQDITTRFLEGEPLPTLSPAAVPQEFSTISIQNLLSNSSLTTSEPDVLIPLTSVSLLFAGVIAARIGLWSFDLTVTQLLQENVIESERGIINGVQNSMNYLLDLLHFIMVILGPNPEAFGLLVLISVSFVAMGHIMYFRFAFKNLGTHLFSCSSLDKKTVASDQQQGDSSV
;
A
#
# COMPACT_ATOMS: atom_id res chain seq x y z
N MET A 1 -87.98 8.62 46.36
CA MET A 1 -87.70 7.42 47.19
C MET A 1 -86.27 6.98 46.92
N GLY A 2 -85.44 6.90 47.97
CA GLY A 2 -84.25 6.03 48.15
C GLY A 2 -83.11 6.09 47.12
N LEU A 3 -81.90 6.53 47.51
CA LEU A 3 -80.72 5.70 47.89
C LEU A 3 -80.21 4.81 46.73
N VAL A 4 -79.10 5.09 46.04
CA VAL A 4 -77.65 5.03 46.44
C VAL A 4 -77.23 3.72 47.12
N ALA A 5 -76.53 2.85 46.37
CA ALA A 5 -75.26 2.14 46.71
C ALA A 5 -74.98 1.06 45.62
N SER A 6 -74.07 1.28 44.66
CA SER A 6 -72.63 0.91 44.70
C SER A 6 -72.42 -0.59 44.95
N ILE A 7 -71.84 -1.38 44.03
CA ILE A 7 -70.38 -1.61 43.89
C ILE A 7 -70.06 -2.26 42.51
N HIS A 8 -69.25 -1.56 41.70
CA HIS A 8 -68.25 -2.08 40.74
C HIS A 8 -67.14 -2.80 41.57
N PRO A 9 -66.31 -3.79 41.12
CA PRO A 9 -65.77 -3.94 39.75
C PRO A 9 -65.26 -5.34 39.31
N LEU A 10 -65.61 -5.87 38.13
CA LEU A 10 -64.82 -6.99 37.55
C LEU A 10 -64.60 -6.96 36.03
N GLN A 11 -65.04 -5.92 35.32
CA GLN A 11 -65.05 -5.96 33.85
C GLN A 11 -64.23 -4.85 33.16
N LYS A 12 -63.25 -4.26 33.86
CA LYS A 12 -62.40 -3.18 33.34
C LYS A 12 -60.92 -3.56 33.11
N ILE A 13 -60.55 -4.84 33.20
CA ILE A 13 -59.14 -5.29 33.07
C ILE A 13 -58.80 -5.83 31.67
N GLN A 14 -59.79 -6.21 30.85
CA GLN A 14 -59.51 -6.91 29.59
C GLN A 14 -58.92 -6.03 28.46
N PRO A 15 -59.40 -4.80 28.15
CA PRO A 15 -58.87 -4.04 27.01
C PRO A 15 -57.56 -3.27 27.33
N LEU A 16 -57.15 -3.25 28.61
CA LEU A 16 -55.87 -2.70 29.03
C LEU A 16 -54.75 -3.73 28.86
N GLY A 17 -55.05 -5.02 29.06
CA GLY A 17 -54.11 -6.13 28.89
C GLY A 17 -53.64 -6.29 27.46
N ASP A 18 -54.54 -6.20 26.48
CA ASP A 18 -54.21 -6.44 25.06
C ASP A 18 -53.40 -5.28 24.44
N ASN A 19 -53.72 -4.02 24.77
CA ASN A 19 -52.94 -2.85 24.33
C ASN A 19 -51.58 -2.76 25.06
N PHE A 20 -51.51 -3.18 26.33
CA PHE A 20 -50.26 -3.30 27.07
C PHE A 20 -49.40 -4.45 26.56
N PHE A 21 -50.00 -5.58 26.15
CA PHE A 21 -49.29 -6.69 25.53
C PHE A 21 -48.75 -6.30 24.16
N LEU A 22 -49.53 -5.63 23.30
CA LEU A 22 -49.08 -5.17 21.99
C LEU A 22 -47.97 -4.10 22.11
N GLY A 23 -48.09 -3.19 23.09
CA GLY A 23 -47.07 -2.19 23.42
C GLY A 23 -45.79 -2.82 23.99
N CYS A 24 -45.90 -3.79 24.90
CA CYS A 24 -44.76 -4.53 25.45
C CYS A 24 -44.09 -5.44 24.40
N PHE A 25 -44.86 -6.02 23.48
CA PHE A 25 -44.33 -6.81 22.36
C PHE A 25 -43.58 -5.90 21.38
N SER A 26 -44.13 -4.72 21.05
CA SER A 26 -43.46 -3.71 20.23
C SER A 26 -42.17 -3.20 20.87
N VAL A 27 -42.18 -2.84 22.15
CA VAL A 27 -40.98 -2.41 22.89
C VAL A 27 -39.95 -3.53 23.03
N SER A 28 -40.40 -4.78 23.22
CA SER A 28 -39.50 -5.95 23.28
C SER A 28 -38.90 -6.26 21.91
N CYS A 29 -39.66 -6.19 20.82
CA CYS A 29 -39.16 -6.32 19.45
C CYS A 29 -38.17 -5.21 19.12
N ILE A 30 -38.46 -3.96 19.51
CA ILE A 30 -37.55 -2.83 19.33
C ILE A 30 -36.25 -3.07 20.11
N LYS A 31 -36.32 -3.50 21.38
CA LYS A 31 -35.13 -3.87 22.17
C LYS A 31 -34.33 -5.01 21.52
N ILE A 32 -34.99 -6.04 21.00
CA ILE A 32 -34.34 -7.14 20.29
C ILE A 32 -33.64 -6.63 19.03
N ILE A 33 -34.30 -5.78 18.23
CA ILE A 33 -33.71 -5.16 17.03
C ILE A 33 -32.48 -4.32 17.40
N TYR A 34 -32.57 -3.48 18.44
CA TYR A 34 -31.43 -2.71 18.94
C TYR A 34 -30.29 -3.61 19.42
N VAL A 35 -30.59 -4.72 20.11
CA VAL A 35 -29.59 -5.70 20.54
C VAL A 35 -28.94 -6.39 19.35
N VAL A 36 -29.70 -6.77 18.31
CA VAL A 36 -29.14 -7.37 17.09
C VAL A 36 -28.25 -6.38 16.35
N ILE A 37 -28.68 -5.12 16.20
CA ILE A 37 -27.87 -4.07 15.55
C ILE A 37 -26.59 -3.80 16.35
N LEU A 38 -26.68 -3.77 17.68
CA LEU A 38 -25.52 -3.59 18.56
C LEU A 38 -24.52 -4.74 18.39
N ILE A 39 -25.00 -5.99 18.43
CA ILE A 39 -24.15 -7.18 18.23
C ILE A 39 -23.50 -7.13 16.84
N GLN A 40 -24.28 -6.84 15.80
CA GLN A 40 -23.76 -6.74 14.43
C GLN A 40 -22.68 -5.66 14.31
N THR A 41 -22.91 -4.49 14.92
CA THR A 41 -21.96 -3.38 14.92
C THR A 41 -20.68 -3.75 15.66
N LEU A 42 -20.79 -4.37 16.83
CA LEU A 42 -19.65 -4.87 17.60
C LEU A 42 -18.85 -5.92 16.82
N CYS A 43 -19.53 -6.84 16.12
CA CYS A 43 -18.89 -7.82 15.24
C CYS A 43 -18.12 -7.13 14.10
N TYR A 44 -18.70 -6.12 13.45
CA TYR A 44 -17.99 -5.36 12.41
C TYR A 44 -16.76 -4.64 12.95
N ILE A 45 -16.86 -3.96 14.10
CA ILE A 45 -15.73 -3.29 14.74
C ILE A 45 -14.62 -4.30 15.04
N LEU A 46 -14.96 -5.46 15.59
CA LEU A 46 -14.00 -6.50 15.94
C LEU A 46 -13.31 -7.06 14.69
N VAL A 47 -14.07 -7.39 13.63
CA VAL A 47 -13.51 -7.90 12.38
C VAL A 47 -12.59 -6.87 11.72
N ILE A 48 -13.00 -5.60 11.66
CA ILE A 48 -12.19 -4.52 11.08
C ILE A 48 -10.90 -4.32 11.89
N THR A 49 -10.98 -4.34 13.22
CA THR A 49 -9.80 -4.18 14.09
C THR A 49 -8.81 -5.33 13.89
N ILE A 50 -9.30 -6.57 13.87
CA ILE A 50 -8.46 -7.76 13.63
C ILE A 50 -7.84 -7.70 12.23
N ALA A 51 -8.61 -7.32 11.20
CA ALA A 51 -8.11 -7.19 9.84
C ALA A 51 -7.00 -6.13 9.74
N ASN A 52 -7.14 -4.99 10.42
CA ASN A 52 -6.10 -3.95 10.47
C ASN A 52 -4.83 -4.44 11.17
N ILE A 53 -4.96 -5.16 12.30
CA ILE A 53 -3.82 -5.77 12.99
C ILE A 53 -3.13 -6.80 12.10
N ALA A 54 -3.89 -7.64 11.41
CA ALA A 54 -3.36 -8.63 10.47
C ALA A 54 -2.61 -7.98 9.30
N ASN A 55 -3.16 -6.91 8.70
CA ASN A 55 -2.50 -6.15 7.64
C ASN A 55 -1.20 -5.47 8.12
N LEU A 56 -1.21 -4.93 9.34
CA LEU A 56 -0.02 -4.32 9.93
C LEU A 56 1.07 -5.37 10.21
N ALA A 57 0.70 -6.54 10.74
CA ALA A 57 1.62 -7.65 10.96
C ALA A 57 2.19 -8.16 9.63
N SER A 58 1.36 -8.34 8.60
CA SER A 58 1.80 -8.74 7.26
C SER A 58 2.78 -7.73 6.65
N THR A 59 2.51 -6.44 6.80
CA THR A 59 3.43 -5.38 6.36
C THR A 59 4.76 -5.44 7.12
N ALA A 60 4.74 -5.66 8.43
CA ALA A 60 5.95 -5.79 9.25
C ALA A 60 6.79 -7.01 8.85
N THR A 61 6.14 -8.15 8.59
CA THR A 61 6.79 -9.36 8.06
C THR A 61 7.43 -9.09 6.71
N SER A 62 6.75 -8.36 5.82
CA SER A 62 7.27 -8.00 4.50
C SER A 62 8.51 -7.10 4.60
N ILE A 63 8.50 -6.09 5.48
CA ILE A 63 9.68 -5.23 5.70
C ILE A 63 10.85 -6.05 6.25
N THR A 64 10.61 -6.88 7.25
CA THR A 64 11.66 -7.66 7.92
C THR A 64 12.27 -8.72 6.99
N ILE A 65 11.43 -9.46 6.26
CA ILE A 65 11.90 -10.59 5.45
C ILE A 65 12.26 -10.12 4.03
N GLN A 66 11.34 -9.47 3.32
CA GLN A 66 11.56 -9.15 1.91
C GLN A 66 12.53 -7.98 1.71
N ARG A 67 12.63 -7.05 2.65
CA ARG A 67 13.50 -5.86 2.46
C ARG A 67 14.79 -5.92 3.23
N ASP A 68 14.84 -6.61 4.36
CA ASP A 68 16.06 -6.76 5.14
C ASP A 68 16.75 -8.12 4.91
N TRP A 69 16.05 -9.24 5.14
CA TRP A 69 16.67 -10.56 4.97
C TRP A 69 17.13 -10.84 3.54
N ILE A 70 16.39 -10.39 2.52
CA ILE A 70 16.81 -10.57 1.11
C ILE A 70 18.18 -9.95 0.84
N VAL A 71 18.48 -8.79 1.42
CA VAL A 71 19.78 -8.12 1.21
C VAL A 71 20.89 -8.93 1.87
N VAL A 72 20.66 -9.42 3.09
CA VAL A 72 21.65 -10.25 3.81
C VAL A 72 21.86 -11.61 3.13
N VAL A 73 20.80 -12.22 2.59
CA VAL A 73 20.88 -13.52 1.87
C VAL A 73 21.53 -13.39 0.50
N ALA A 74 21.33 -12.27 -0.19
CA ALA A 74 22.00 -12.00 -1.45
C ALA A 74 23.51 -11.77 -1.25
N GLY A 75 23.90 -11.18 -0.12
CA GLY A 75 25.29 -10.79 0.17
C GLY A 75 25.71 -9.57 -0.63
N GLU A 76 27.00 -9.48 -0.97
CA GLU A 76 27.56 -8.36 -1.73
C GLU A 76 27.18 -8.39 -3.23
N ASP A 77 26.65 -9.52 -3.72
CA ASP A 77 26.29 -9.73 -5.12
C ASP A 77 25.01 -8.97 -5.51
N ARG A 78 25.19 -7.74 -5.99
CA ARG A 78 24.09 -6.89 -6.45
C ARG A 78 23.25 -7.54 -7.55
N SER A 79 23.86 -8.33 -8.44
CA SER A 79 23.15 -9.05 -9.52
C SER A 79 22.17 -10.09 -8.99
N LYS A 80 22.62 -10.89 -8.03
CA LYS A 80 21.81 -11.88 -7.33
C LYS A 80 20.67 -11.21 -6.54
N LEU A 81 20.94 -10.10 -5.86
CA LEU A 81 19.93 -9.31 -5.16
C LEU A 81 18.79 -8.86 -6.10
N ALA A 82 19.15 -8.33 -7.26
CA ALA A 82 18.19 -7.89 -8.25
C ALA A 82 17.34 -9.03 -8.82
N ASP A 83 17.98 -10.16 -9.13
CA ASP A 83 17.29 -11.35 -9.63
C ASP A 83 16.35 -11.95 -8.55
N MET A 84 16.74 -11.89 -7.27
CA MET A 84 15.88 -12.26 -6.13
C MET A 84 14.68 -11.32 -5.99
N ASN A 85 14.88 -10.00 -5.98
CA ASN A 85 13.81 -9.01 -5.91
C ASN A 85 12.79 -9.18 -7.05
N ALA A 86 13.27 -9.34 -8.28
CA ALA A 86 12.42 -9.57 -9.44
C ALA A 86 11.66 -10.89 -9.34
N THR A 87 12.24 -11.93 -8.72
CA THR A 87 11.58 -13.22 -8.52
C THR A 87 10.48 -13.14 -7.47
N VAL A 88 10.74 -12.49 -6.32
CA VAL A 88 9.71 -12.27 -5.30
C VAL A 88 8.55 -11.48 -5.86
N ARG A 89 8.82 -10.40 -6.62
CA ARG A 89 7.75 -9.65 -7.26
C ARG A 89 6.96 -10.46 -8.29
N ARG A 90 7.61 -11.34 -9.05
CA ARG A 90 6.90 -12.25 -9.97
C ARG A 90 5.97 -13.18 -9.22
N ILE A 91 6.40 -13.69 -8.06
CA ILE A 91 5.57 -14.53 -7.20
C ILE A 91 4.35 -13.73 -6.70
N ASP A 92 4.53 -12.50 -6.19
CA ASP A 92 3.43 -11.64 -5.73
C ASP A 92 2.41 -11.35 -6.84
N LEU A 93 2.89 -11.09 -8.05
CA LEU A 93 2.02 -10.85 -9.21
C LEU A 93 1.25 -12.11 -9.61
N LEU A 94 1.90 -13.28 -9.59
CA LEU A 94 1.24 -14.54 -9.90
C LEU A 94 0.19 -14.90 -8.85
N THR A 95 0.47 -14.72 -7.56
CA THR A 95 -0.49 -15.00 -6.49
C THR A 95 -1.69 -14.04 -6.54
N ASN A 96 -1.48 -12.78 -6.90
CA ASN A 96 -2.59 -11.83 -7.09
C ASN A 96 -3.56 -12.24 -8.21
N ILE A 97 -3.08 -12.92 -9.25
CA ILE A 97 -3.95 -13.47 -10.32
C ILE A 97 -4.62 -14.76 -9.87
N LEU A 98 -3.86 -15.65 -9.24
CA LEU A 98 -4.31 -17.01 -8.93
C LEU A 98 -5.23 -17.05 -7.70
N ALA A 99 -5.09 -16.13 -6.75
CA ALA A 99 -5.84 -16.15 -5.49
C ALA A 99 -7.35 -16.00 -5.70
N PRO A 100 -7.87 -15.00 -6.45
CA PRO A 100 -9.31 -14.91 -6.74
C PRO A 100 -9.85 -16.13 -7.48
N LEU A 101 -9.07 -16.71 -8.40
CA LEU A 101 -9.45 -17.91 -9.14
C LEU A 101 -9.57 -19.12 -8.20
N ALA A 102 -8.58 -19.34 -7.34
CA ALA A 102 -8.59 -20.43 -6.38
C ALA A 102 -9.74 -20.29 -5.38
N VAL A 103 -9.95 -19.10 -4.82
CA VAL A 103 -11.05 -18.82 -3.90
C VAL A 103 -12.41 -19.03 -4.58
N GLY A 104 -12.58 -18.56 -5.82
CA GLY A 104 -13.81 -18.76 -6.59
C GLY A 104 -14.15 -20.23 -6.81
N GLN A 105 -13.16 -21.07 -7.16
CA GLN A 105 -13.36 -22.52 -7.28
C GLN A 105 -13.68 -23.17 -5.94
N ILE A 106 -12.96 -22.84 -4.88
CA ILE A 106 -13.21 -23.35 -3.53
C ILE A 106 -14.62 -22.99 -3.05
N MET A 107 -15.12 -21.80 -3.37
CA MET A 107 -16.48 -21.37 -3.06
C MET A 107 -17.55 -22.00 -3.96
N THR A 108 -17.19 -22.45 -5.16
CA THR A 108 -18.13 -23.13 -6.07
C THR A 108 -18.37 -24.57 -5.64
N PHE A 109 -17.31 -25.28 -5.22
CA PHE A 109 -17.39 -26.68 -4.81
C PHE A 109 -17.66 -26.87 -3.31
N GLY A 110 -17.28 -25.91 -2.48
CA GLY A 110 -17.54 -25.90 -1.03
C GLY A 110 -18.72 -25.01 -0.66
N SER A 111 -19.46 -25.36 0.39
CA SER A 111 -20.37 -24.40 1.01
C SER A 111 -19.58 -23.27 1.67
N ALA A 112 -20.14 -22.07 1.81
CA ALA A 112 -19.43 -20.91 2.39
C ALA A 112 -18.77 -21.22 3.75
N VAL A 113 -19.42 -22.05 4.58
CA VAL A 113 -18.89 -22.48 5.88
C VAL A 113 -17.69 -23.42 5.72
N ILE A 114 -17.79 -24.41 4.81
CA ILE A 114 -16.72 -25.37 4.55
C ILE A 114 -15.52 -24.67 3.91
N SER A 115 -15.76 -23.79 2.94
CA SER A 115 -14.73 -22.99 2.27
C SER A 115 -13.99 -22.09 3.26
N CYS A 116 -14.71 -21.44 4.18
CA CYS A 116 -14.11 -20.64 5.24
C CYS A 116 -13.23 -21.49 6.17
N GLY A 117 -13.74 -22.62 6.66
CA GLY A 117 -12.98 -23.55 7.51
C GLY A 117 -11.73 -24.11 6.81
N PHE A 118 -11.86 -24.44 5.52
CA PHE A 118 -10.76 -24.92 4.69
C PHE A 118 -9.66 -23.86 4.52
N ILE A 119 -10.01 -22.63 4.15
CA ILE A 119 -9.05 -21.53 3.99
C ILE A 119 -8.37 -21.20 5.33
N ALA A 120 -9.10 -21.21 6.44
CA ALA A 120 -8.54 -21.00 7.77
C ALA A 120 -7.53 -22.08 8.14
N GLY A 121 -7.88 -23.36 7.93
CA GLY A 121 -6.97 -24.49 8.15
C GLY A 121 -5.72 -24.44 7.26
N TRP A 122 -5.90 -24.07 5.98
CA TRP A 122 -4.79 -23.87 5.04
C TRP A 122 -3.83 -22.80 5.54
N ASN A 123 -4.34 -21.64 5.98
CA ASN A 123 -3.51 -20.54 6.49
C ASN A 123 -2.72 -20.95 7.73
N LEU A 124 -3.35 -21.67 8.67
CA LEU A 124 -2.66 -22.17 9.86
C LEU A 124 -1.53 -23.14 9.50
N LEU A 125 -1.79 -24.08 8.58
CA LEU A 125 -0.76 -25.01 8.11
C LEU A 125 0.37 -24.29 7.36
N SER A 126 0.02 -23.28 6.56
CA SER A 126 0.99 -22.45 5.84
C SER A 126 1.88 -21.66 6.79
N MET A 127 1.32 -21.11 7.87
CA MET A 127 2.07 -20.41 8.91
C MET A 127 3.07 -21.34 9.61
N CYS A 128 2.67 -22.56 9.95
CA CYS A 128 3.57 -23.58 10.52
C CYS A 128 4.73 -23.92 9.55
N ALA A 129 4.42 -24.09 8.27
CA ALA A 129 5.41 -24.37 7.24
C ALA A 129 6.36 -23.18 7.03
N GLU A 130 5.84 -21.96 6.97
CA GLU A 130 6.61 -20.72 6.85
C GLU A 130 7.59 -20.57 8.01
N TYR A 131 7.14 -20.75 9.25
CA TYR A 131 8.01 -20.68 10.43
C TYR A 131 9.18 -21.67 10.35
N PHE A 132 8.91 -22.93 9.98
CA PHE A 132 9.96 -23.94 9.82
C PHE A 132 10.95 -23.59 8.71
N LEU A 133 10.47 -23.08 7.57
CA LEU A 133 11.31 -22.66 6.45
C LEU A 133 12.18 -21.46 6.83
N LEU A 134 11.62 -20.44 7.49
CA LEU A 134 12.37 -19.27 7.96
C LEU A 134 13.41 -19.65 9.01
N TRP A 135 13.06 -20.54 9.93
CA TRP A 135 14.02 -21.09 10.89
C TRP A 135 15.20 -21.80 10.20
N LYS A 136 14.91 -22.59 9.16
CA LYS A 136 15.93 -23.26 8.34
C LYS A 136 16.81 -22.27 7.58
N VAL A 137 16.22 -21.21 7.00
CA VAL A 137 16.95 -20.13 6.30
C VAL A 137 17.88 -19.40 7.28
N TYR A 138 17.37 -19.06 8.46
CA TYR A 138 18.15 -18.41 9.53
C TYR A 138 19.35 -19.27 9.96
N LYS A 139 19.15 -20.59 10.12
CA LYS A 139 20.24 -21.52 10.45
C LYS A 139 21.25 -21.71 9.33
N LYS A 140 20.84 -21.58 8.07
CA LYS A 140 21.72 -21.76 6.89
C LYS A 140 22.57 -20.53 6.58
N THR A 141 22.11 -19.34 6.95
CA THR A 141 22.80 -18.08 6.64
C THR A 141 23.19 -17.39 7.95
N PRO A 142 24.35 -17.71 8.55
CA PRO A 142 24.75 -17.20 9.86
C PRO A 142 24.95 -15.68 9.90
N ALA A 143 25.11 -15.03 8.75
CA ALA A 143 25.17 -13.57 8.63
C ALA A 143 23.91 -12.88 9.17
N LEU A 144 22.72 -13.53 9.12
CA LEU A 144 21.49 -12.96 9.71
C LEU A 144 21.53 -12.88 11.24
N ALA A 145 22.38 -13.65 11.90
CA ALA A 145 22.52 -13.62 13.36
C ALA A 145 23.38 -12.42 13.83
N ILE A 146 24.14 -11.80 12.92
CA ILE A 146 25.02 -10.68 13.23
C ILE A 146 24.26 -9.40 12.86
N LYS A 147 23.68 -8.74 13.86
CA LYS A 147 23.14 -7.39 13.68
C LYS A 147 24.30 -6.39 13.80
N SER A 148 24.63 -5.67 12.73
CA SER A 148 25.57 -4.55 12.82
C SER A 148 24.95 -3.44 13.68
N CYS A 149 25.18 -3.51 14.99
CA CYS A 149 24.75 -2.51 15.95
C CYS A 149 25.93 -1.58 16.20
N LYS A 150 25.83 -0.31 15.78
CA LYS A 150 26.47 0.90 16.36
C LYS A 150 27.73 0.66 17.22
N LYS A 151 28.72 -0.07 16.70
CA LYS A 151 29.97 -0.30 17.44
C LYS A 151 31.02 0.74 17.10
N GLU A 152 30.97 1.39 15.96
CA GLU A 152 31.97 2.41 15.61
C GLU A 152 31.80 3.69 16.46
N ASP A 153 30.59 4.24 16.56
CA ASP A 153 30.37 5.50 17.32
C ASP A 153 30.62 5.33 18.83
N ASP A 154 30.12 4.25 19.44
CA ASP A 154 30.31 4.01 20.88
C ASP A 154 31.75 3.63 21.24
N GLN A 155 32.50 3.04 20.30
CA GLN A 155 33.88 2.61 20.53
C GLN A 155 34.86 3.75 20.26
N GLU A 156 34.59 4.63 19.29
CA GLU A 156 35.35 5.89 19.11
C GLU A 156 35.10 6.87 20.26
N LEU A 157 33.85 7.04 20.72
CA LEU A 157 33.55 7.91 21.87
C LEU A 157 34.16 7.36 23.17
N LYS A 158 34.19 6.03 23.36
CA LYS A 158 34.90 5.39 24.49
C LYS A 158 36.42 5.52 24.37
N GLN A 159 37.00 5.37 23.17
CA GLN A 159 38.44 5.57 22.96
C GLN A 159 38.87 7.02 23.15
N LEU A 160 38.04 7.99 22.73
CA LEU A 160 38.27 9.42 22.98
C LEU A 160 38.19 9.73 24.48
N ASN A 161 37.19 9.21 25.19
CA ASN A 161 37.09 9.40 26.65
C ASN A 161 38.27 8.79 27.41
N ILE A 162 38.77 7.62 26.98
CA ILE A 162 39.96 6.99 27.58
C ILE A 162 41.22 7.83 27.31
N LYS A 163 41.40 8.31 26.07
CA LYS A 163 42.54 9.19 25.73
C LYS A 163 42.55 10.53 26.50
N VAL A 164 41.37 11.08 26.79
CA VAL A 164 41.25 12.33 27.58
C VAL A 164 41.56 12.10 29.07
N ILE A 165 41.23 10.92 29.61
CA ILE A 165 41.55 10.54 31.00
C ILE A 165 43.06 10.30 31.17
N ASP A 166 43.70 9.60 30.22
CA ASP A 166 45.14 9.32 30.28
C ASP A 166 46.00 10.60 30.11
N ALA A 167 45.52 11.58 29.35
CA ALA A 167 46.22 12.86 29.18
C ALA A 167 46.20 13.75 30.44
N ASN A 168 45.19 13.61 31.30
CA ASN A 168 45.07 14.39 32.54
C ASN A 168 45.79 13.77 33.74
N SER A 169 46.19 12.49 33.67
CA SER A 169 46.84 11.78 34.79
C SER A 169 48.37 11.97 34.86
N ASN A 170 49.00 12.62 33.87
CA ASN A 170 50.47 12.67 33.75
C ASN A 170 51.13 14.01 34.12
N ASN A 171 50.44 14.92 34.80
CA ASN A 171 51.06 16.16 35.29
C ASN A 171 51.09 16.26 36.83
N ASN A 172 52.32 16.04 37.35
CA ASN A 172 52.93 16.54 38.60
C ASN A 172 53.08 15.62 39.84
N GLU A 173 54.36 15.39 40.17
CA GLU A 173 55.07 14.89 41.38
C GLU A 173 54.64 15.58 42.71
N LYS A 174 54.85 15.16 43.98
CA LYS A 174 55.70 14.18 44.74
C LYS A 174 55.16 14.09 46.23
N PRO A 175 55.72 13.26 47.15
CA PRO A 175 55.02 12.68 48.33
C PRO A 175 55.31 13.29 49.72
N SER A 176 54.42 13.08 50.70
CA SER A 176 54.72 13.08 52.16
C SER A 176 53.64 12.38 53.01
N GLU A 177 54.08 11.86 54.15
CA GLU A 177 53.53 10.80 55.03
C GLU A 177 52.32 11.16 55.94
N ASP A 178 51.65 10.08 56.40
CA ASP A 178 50.83 9.86 57.61
C ASP A 178 49.56 10.69 57.91
N VAL A 179 48.39 10.03 57.86
CA VAL A 179 47.56 9.63 59.02
C VAL A 179 46.32 8.86 58.52
N GLN A 180 46.12 7.68 59.10
CA GLN A 180 45.05 6.72 58.84
C GLN A 180 43.74 7.13 59.52
N LEU A 181 42.58 7.03 58.83
CA LEU A 181 41.29 6.57 59.38
C LEU A 181 40.22 6.37 58.29
N MET A 182 39.42 5.32 58.50
CA MET A 182 38.38 4.75 57.64
C MET A 182 37.42 5.74 56.97
N GLY A 183 37.04 5.45 55.73
CA GLY A 183 35.87 6.04 55.07
C GLY A 183 35.74 5.60 53.61
N GLU A 184 34.85 4.65 53.38
CA GLU A 184 34.05 4.39 52.17
C GLU A 184 34.30 5.28 50.93
N ASN A 185 34.61 4.65 49.79
CA ASN A 185 33.86 4.80 48.53
C ASN A 185 34.52 3.96 47.42
N ASN A 186 34.05 2.72 47.27
CA ASN A 186 34.16 2.00 46.00
C ASN A 186 33.29 2.76 44.99
N MET A 187 33.91 3.61 44.16
CA MET A 187 33.28 4.18 42.98
C MET A 187 33.23 3.12 41.89
N VAL A 188 32.42 2.09 42.11
CA VAL A 188 31.78 1.36 41.03
C VAL A 188 30.93 2.40 40.33
N SER A 189 31.30 2.70 39.07
CA SER A 189 30.52 3.53 38.18
C SER A 189 29.08 3.05 38.21
N ALA A 190 28.24 3.82 38.90
CA ALA A 190 26.81 3.60 38.90
C ALA A 190 26.37 3.67 37.44
N GLU A 191 25.98 2.52 36.89
CA GLU A 191 25.04 2.50 35.78
C GLU A 191 23.85 3.34 36.24
N THR A 192 23.79 4.57 35.76
CA THR A 192 22.63 5.41 35.94
C THR A 192 21.55 4.80 35.06
N SER A 193 20.90 3.75 35.56
CA SER A 193 19.57 3.38 35.12
C SER A 193 18.70 4.58 35.43
N LYS A 194 18.55 5.47 34.43
CA LYS A 194 17.53 6.51 34.49
C LYS A 194 16.22 5.77 34.74
N LYS A 195 15.65 5.97 35.93
CA LYS A 195 14.27 5.57 36.21
C LYS A 195 13.40 6.36 35.24
N GLU A 196 13.00 5.70 34.15
CA GLU A 196 12.10 6.26 33.16
C GLU A 196 10.86 6.81 33.86
N THR A 197 10.67 8.11 33.74
CA THR A 197 9.46 8.77 34.23
C THR A 197 8.30 8.34 33.32
N CYS A 198 7.09 8.13 33.85
CA CYS A 198 5.93 7.66 33.07
C CYS A 198 5.66 8.49 31.78
N GLY A 199 6.05 9.78 31.76
CA GLY A 199 6.01 10.63 30.56
C GLY A 199 7.07 10.34 29.49
N GLU A 200 8.22 9.77 29.85
CA GLU A 200 9.25 9.31 28.89
C GLU A 200 8.74 8.11 28.08
N ARG A 201 8.00 7.19 28.71
CA ARG A 201 7.41 6.01 28.03
C ARG A 201 6.35 6.34 26.99
N ILE A 202 5.58 7.41 27.19
CA ILE A 202 4.58 7.86 26.20
C ILE A 202 5.24 8.62 25.04
N THR A 203 6.37 9.30 25.28
CA THR A 203 7.07 10.09 24.27
C THR A 203 8.06 9.29 23.44
N GLU A 204 8.49 8.12 23.91
CA GLU A 204 9.40 7.20 23.20
C GLU A 204 8.91 6.77 21.80
N PRO A 205 7.66 6.33 21.59
CA PRO A 205 7.17 5.97 20.25
C PRO A 205 7.15 7.18 19.31
N PHE A 206 6.73 8.35 19.81
CA PHE A 206 6.72 9.59 19.01
C PHE A 206 8.13 10.05 18.65
N ARG A 207 9.08 9.90 19.57
CA ARG A 207 10.48 10.21 19.32
C ARG A 207 11.07 9.26 18.28
N THR A 208 10.82 7.96 18.41
CA THR A 208 11.25 6.94 17.44
C THR A 208 10.67 7.21 16.06
N PHE A 209 9.38 7.56 15.99
CA PHE A 209 8.71 7.98 14.77
C PHE A 209 9.41 9.19 14.14
N ARG A 210 9.55 10.30 14.88
CA ARG A 210 10.19 11.53 14.41
C ARG A 210 11.61 11.25 13.91
N ASP A 211 12.40 10.53 14.70
CA ASP A 211 13.79 10.24 14.38
C ASP A 211 13.89 9.38 13.09
N GLY A 212 12.95 8.45 12.88
CA GLY A 212 12.85 7.70 11.62
C GLY A 212 12.50 8.57 10.40
N TRP A 213 11.60 9.55 10.53
CA TRP A 213 11.30 10.49 9.45
C TRP A 213 12.47 11.42 9.12
N VAL A 214 13.17 11.90 10.14
CA VAL A 214 14.39 12.71 9.95
C VAL A 214 15.47 11.88 9.28
N ALA A 215 15.67 10.63 9.70
CA ALA A 215 16.59 9.71 9.04
C ALA A 215 16.24 9.49 7.57
N TYR A 216 14.95 9.28 7.25
CA TYR A 216 14.46 9.12 5.88
C TYR A 216 14.72 10.36 5.01
N TYR A 217 14.47 11.57 5.55
CA TYR A 217 14.73 12.82 4.82
C TYR A 217 16.21 13.02 4.49
N ASN A 218 17.10 12.60 5.39
CA ASN A 218 18.55 12.75 5.22
C ASN A 218 19.19 11.72 4.28
N GLN A 219 18.45 10.69 3.85
CA GLN A 219 18.98 9.68 2.91
C GLN A 219 19.23 10.29 1.52
N SER A 220 20.33 9.88 0.88
CA SER A 220 20.67 10.32 -0.49
C SER A 220 19.61 9.92 -1.53
N VAL A 221 18.88 8.84 -1.26
CA VAL A 221 17.81 8.25 -2.10
C VAL A 221 16.41 8.79 -1.81
N PHE A 222 16.26 9.79 -0.92
CA PHE A 222 14.97 10.39 -0.54
C PHE A 222 14.07 10.74 -1.74
N TRP A 223 14.63 11.44 -2.75
CA TRP A 223 13.88 11.87 -3.94
C TRP A 223 13.39 10.71 -4.80
N ALA A 224 14.12 9.59 -4.83
CA ALA A 224 13.68 8.40 -5.53
C ALA A 224 12.54 7.69 -4.79
N GLY A 225 12.63 7.59 -3.45
CA GLY A 225 11.57 7.04 -2.60
C GLY A 225 10.29 7.87 -2.63
N MET A 226 10.42 9.20 -2.60
CA MET A 226 9.30 10.12 -2.79
C MET A 226 8.66 9.99 -4.17
N GLY A 227 9.47 9.82 -5.23
CA GLY A 227 8.97 9.53 -6.56
C GLY A 227 8.08 8.29 -6.57
N LEU A 228 8.52 7.21 -5.93
CA LEU A 228 7.72 5.99 -5.79
C LEU A 228 6.40 6.23 -5.03
N ALA A 229 6.42 6.98 -3.93
CA ALA A 229 5.19 7.28 -3.20
C ALA A 229 4.17 8.06 -4.04
N PHE A 230 4.62 8.98 -4.89
CA PHE A 230 3.74 9.71 -5.82
C PHE A 230 3.10 8.80 -6.86
N LEU A 231 3.74 7.69 -7.24
CA LEU A 231 3.14 6.70 -8.13
C LEU A 231 1.96 5.94 -7.48
N TYR A 232 1.88 5.89 -6.15
CA TYR A 232 0.72 5.35 -5.42
C TYR A 232 -0.49 6.29 -5.46
N MET A 233 -0.29 7.59 -5.70
CA MET A 233 -1.39 8.53 -5.94
C MET A 233 -1.88 8.40 -7.39
N THR A 234 -2.53 7.28 -7.71
CA THR A 234 -3.09 7.08 -9.04
C THR A 234 -4.41 6.33 -9.01
N VAL A 235 -5.41 6.87 -9.71
CA VAL A 235 -6.68 6.15 -9.94
C VAL A 235 -6.53 5.09 -11.04
N LEU A 236 -5.48 5.18 -11.85
CA LEU A 236 -5.27 4.38 -13.07
C LEU A 236 -4.73 2.96 -12.79
N GLY A 237 -5.07 2.37 -11.65
CA GLY A 237 -4.83 0.97 -11.32
C GLY A 237 -5.99 0.05 -11.72
N PHE A 238 -5.79 -1.26 -11.60
CA PHE A 238 -6.89 -2.25 -11.67
C PHE A 238 -7.47 -2.42 -10.26
N ASP A 239 -7.81 -1.28 -9.66
CA ASP A 239 -8.32 -1.21 -8.29
C ASP A 239 -9.85 -1.11 -8.33
N CYS A 240 -10.50 -1.13 -7.16
CA CYS A 240 -11.96 -1.11 -7.06
C CYS A 240 -12.60 0.09 -7.80
N ILE A 241 -11.89 1.21 -7.90
CA ILE A 241 -12.38 2.46 -8.50
C ILE A 241 -12.44 2.36 -10.03
N THR A 242 -11.32 2.09 -10.70
CA THR A 242 -11.28 1.93 -12.16
C THR A 242 -12.08 0.71 -12.63
N THR A 243 -12.12 -0.34 -11.82
CA THR A 243 -13.02 -1.50 -12.03
C THR A 243 -14.49 -1.07 -11.95
N GLY A 244 -14.85 -0.26 -10.95
CA GLY A 244 -16.19 0.32 -10.83
C GLY A 244 -16.55 1.20 -12.02
N TYR A 245 -15.63 2.06 -12.47
CA TYR A 245 -15.80 2.86 -13.68
C TYR A 245 -15.97 1.98 -14.93
N ALA A 246 -15.23 0.89 -15.07
CA ALA A 246 -15.40 -0.06 -16.16
C ALA A 246 -16.85 -0.59 -16.23
N TYR A 247 -17.42 -0.94 -15.07
CA TYR A 247 -18.79 -1.42 -14.97
C TYR A 247 -19.82 -0.33 -15.30
N THR A 248 -19.60 0.92 -14.87
CA THR A 248 -20.52 2.03 -15.23
C THR A 248 -20.50 2.34 -16.73
N GLN A 249 -19.38 2.07 -17.42
CA GLN A 249 -19.27 2.13 -18.88
C GLN A 249 -19.86 0.91 -19.61
N GLY A 250 -20.47 -0.05 -18.88
CA GLY A 250 -21.13 -1.22 -19.45
C GLY A 250 -20.19 -2.36 -19.84
N LEU A 251 -18.93 -2.37 -19.37
CA LEU A 251 -18.06 -3.52 -19.58
C LEU A 251 -18.55 -4.73 -18.77
N SER A 252 -18.61 -5.89 -19.44
CA SER A 252 -18.94 -7.14 -18.78
C SER A 252 -17.81 -7.59 -17.84
N GLY A 253 -18.17 -8.32 -16.78
CA GLY A 253 -17.19 -8.84 -15.81
C GLY A 253 -16.18 -9.81 -16.43
N SER A 254 -16.53 -10.49 -17.53
CA SER A 254 -15.62 -11.37 -18.28
C SER A 254 -14.55 -10.57 -19.02
N VAL A 255 -14.93 -9.49 -19.73
CA VAL A 255 -13.97 -8.60 -20.42
C VAL A 255 -13.01 -7.98 -19.41
N LEU A 256 -13.54 -7.51 -18.28
CA LEU A 256 -12.71 -6.93 -17.23
C LEU A 256 -11.71 -7.93 -16.64
N SER A 257 -12.12 -9.19 -16.47
CA SER A 257 -11.22 -10.27 -16.04
C SER A 257 -10.10 -10.54 -17.04
N ILE A 258 -10.39 -10.48 -18.36
CA ILE A 258 -9.38 -10.61 -19.42
C ILE A 258 -8.39 -9.44 -19.37
N LEU A 259 -8.87 -8.21 -19.17
CA LEU A 259 -8.03 -7.02 -19.06
C LEU A 259 -7.13 -7.07 -17.81
N MET A 260 -7.65 -7.55 -16.67
CA MET A 260 -6.86 -7.80 -15.46
C MET A 260 -5.77 -8.85 -15.70
N GLY A 261 -6.09 -9.94 -16.42
CA GLY A 261 -5.11 -10.95 -16.84
C GLY A 261 -3.99 -10.36 -17.71
N ALA A 262 -4.36 -9.55 -18.72
CA ALA A 262 -3.41 -8.87 -19.59
C ALA A 262 -2.50 -7.88 -18.81
N SER A 263 -3.07 -7.15 -17.86
CA SER A 263 -2.33 -6.27 -16.94
C SER A 263 -1.30 -7.02 -16.12
N ALA A 264 -1.66 -8.20 -15.61
CA ALA A 264 -0.76 -8.98 -14.79
C ALA A 264 0.39 -9.60 -15.60
N ILE A 265 0.13 -10.04 -16.84
CA ILE A 265 1.17 -10.44 -17.80
C ILE A 265 2.11 -9.27 -18.09
N SER A 266 1.57 -8.09 -18.35
CA SER A 266 2.35 -6.85 -18.54
C SER A 266 3.21 -6.52 -17.31
N GLY A 267 2.69 -6.73 -16.11
CA GLY A 267 3.46 -6.55 -14.88
C GLY A 267 4.62 -7.54 -14.72
N ILE A 268 4.40 -8.83 -15.04
CA ILE A 268 5.48 -9.83 -15.08
C ILE A 268 6.53 -9.44 -16.12
N MET A 269 6.11 -8.97 -17.30
CA MET A 269 7.02 -8.48 -18.33
C MET A 269 7.85 -7.27 -17.85
N GLY A 270 7.28 -6.39 -17.02
CA GLY A 270 8.02 -5.32 -16.34
C GLY A 270 9.16 -5.82 -15.44
N THR A 271 8.97 -6.92 -14.72
CA THR A 271 10.04 -7.51 -13.88
C THR A 271 11.18 -8.11 -14.72
N VAL A 272 10.85 -8.68 -15.88
CA VAL A 272 11.86 -9.18 -16.83
C VAL A 272 12.60 -8.00 -17.47
N ALA A 273 11.86 -6.97 -17.91
CA ALA A 273 12.43 -5.74 -18.46
C ALA A 273 13.42 -5.09 -17.49
N PHE A 274 13.09 -5.04 -16.19
CA PHE A 274 13.97 -4.56 -15.13
C PHE A 274 15.31 -5.32 -15.10
N THR A 275 15.28 -6.65 -15.01
CA THR A 275 16.53 -7.44 -14.95
C THR A 275 17.40 -7.26 -16.19
N TRP A 276 16.79 -7.13 -17.37
CA TRP A 276 17.51 -6.90 -18.62
C TRP A 276 18.09 -5.48 -18.71
N LEU A 277 17.30 -4.44 -18.45
CA LEU A 277 17.75 -3.03 -18.44
C LEU A 277 18.87 -2.81 -17.43
N ARG A 278 18.74 -3.41 -16.24
CA ARG A 278 19.72 -3.28 -15.17
C ARG A 278 21.07 -3.84 -15.58
N LYS A 279 21.10 -5.05 -16.15
CA LYS A 279 22.33 -5.70 -16.65
C LYS A 279 22.99 -4.90 -17.77
N LYS A 280 22.19 -4.23 -18.62
CA LYS A 280 22.71 -3.51 -19.80
C LYS A 280 23.12 -2.06 -19.53
N CYS A 281 22.33 -1.31 -18.77
CA CYS A 281 22.45 0.14 -18.62
C CYS A 281 22.74 0.62 -17.18
N GLY A 282 22.67 -0.28 -16.18
CA GLY A 282 22.83 0.05 -14.76
C GLY A 282 21.52 0.45 -14.06
N LEU A 283 21.56 0.50 -12.72
CA LEU A 283 20.36 0.63 -11.89
C LEU A 283 19.64 1.97 -12.07
N VAL A 284 20.35 3.10 -11.92
CA VAL A 284 19.72 4.44 -11.99
C VAL A 284 19.15 4.73 -13.39
N ARG A 285 19.83 4.27 -14.45
CA ARG A 285 19.31 4.41 -15.83
C ARG A 285 18.08 3.56 -16.07
N THR A 286 18.00 2.39 -15.44
CA THR A 286 16.82 1.52 -15.53
C THR A 286 15.57 2.23 -15.03
N GLY A 287 15.65 2.91 -13.89
CA GLY A 287 14.52 3.70 -13.37
C GLY A 287 14.15 4.87 -14.28
N PHE A 288 15.14 5.53 -14.89
CA PHE A 288 14.87 6.59 -15.87
C PHE A 288 14.09 6.06 -17.08
N ILE A 289 14.56 4.97 -17.70
CA ILE A 289 13.90 4.35 -18.86
C ILE A 289 12.51 3.82 -18.48
N ALA A 290 12.38 3.21 -17.30
CA ALA A 290 11.10 2.73 -16.78
C ALA A 290 10.10 3.88 -16.60
N GLY A 291 10.54 5.02 -16.06
CA GLY A 291 9.71 6.20 -15.90
C GLY A 291 9.28 6.83 -17.23
N VAL A 292 10.20 6.93 -18.19
CA VAL A 292 9.86 7.38 -19.56
C VAL A 292 8.85 6.44 -20.22
N THR A 293 9.03 5.12 -20.05
CA THR A 293 8.11 4.11 -20.58
C THR A 293 6.71 4.27 -19.96
N GLN A 294 6.63 4.43 -18.64
CA GLN A 294 5.37 4.63 -17.94
C GLN A 294 4.67 5.93 -18.37
N LEU A 295 5.40 7.06 -18.40
CA LEU A 295 4.83 8.34 -18.86
C LEU A 295 4.36 8.26 -20.31
N GLY A 296 5.15 7.64 -21.19
CA GLY A 296 4.78 7.43 -22.59
C GLY A 296 3.48 6.64 -22.73
N SER A 297 3.29 5.57 -21.95
CA SER A 297 2.02 4.83 -21.95
C SER A 297 0.85 5.61 -21.36
N LEU A 298 1.08 6.47 -20.36
CA LEU A 298 0.04 7.30 -19.76
C LEU A 298 -0.44 8.42 -20.69
N VAL A 299 0.34 8.81 -21.70
CA VAL A 299 -0.15 9.69 -22.77
C VAL A 299 -1.37 9.08 -23.46
N LEU A 300 -1.43 7.75 -23.64
CA LEU A 300 -2.62 7.09 -24.19
C LEU A 300 -3.84 7.28 -23.28
N CYS A 301 -3.67 7.21 -21.96
CA CYS A 301 -4.73 7.50 -21.00
C CYS A 301 -5.21 8.97 -21.11
N VAL A 302 -4.29 9.92 -21.25
CA VAL A 302 -4.65 11.34 -21.42
C VAL A 302 -5.42 11.54 -22.73
N VAL A 303 -4.92 10.99 -23.84
CA VAL A 303 -5.60 11.06 -25.14
C VAL A 303 -6.99 10.43 -25.07
N SER A 304 -7.14 9.32 -24.34
CA SER A 304 -8.42 8.63 -24.17
C SER A 304 -9.51 9.49 -23.55
N VAL A 305 -9.13 10.40 -22.65
CA VAL A 305 -10.06 11.33 -21.99
C VAL A 305 -10.65 12.33 -22.99
N PHE A 306 -9.89 12.70 -24.03
CA PHE A 306 -10.30 13.67 -25.06
C PHE A 306 -10.91 13.03 -26.32
N MET A 307 -11.00 11.70 -26.40
CA MET A 307 -11.59 11.00 -27.55
C MET A 307 -13.13 11.06 -27.54
N PRO A 308 -13.77 11.11 -28.73
CA PRO A 308 -15.23 11.05 -28.83
C PRO A 308 -15.75 9.74 -28.24
N GLY A 309 -16.79 9.81 -27.40
CA GLY A 309 -17.27 8.68 -26.60
C GLY A 309 -16.74 8.64 -25.16
N SER A 310 -15.92 9.61 -24.76
CA SER A 310 -15.59 9.83 -23.34
C SER A 310 -16.78 10.47 -22.63
N PRO A 311 -17.23 9.99 -21.44
CA PRO A 311 -18.26 10.64 -20.63
C PRO A 311 -17.78 11.94 -19.98
N LEU A 312 -16.60 12.44 -20.36
CA LEU A 312 -16.01 13.66 -19.82
C LEU A 312 -16.88 14.86 -20.17
N ASP A 313 -17.59 15.35 -19.16
CA ASP A 313 -18.17 16.68 -19.18
C ASP A 313 -17.24 17.65 -18.43
N LEU A 314 -16.53 18.50 -19.17
CA LEU A 314 -15.66 19.54 -18.61
C LEU A 314 -16.45 20.67 -17.91
N THR A 315 -17.77 20.71 -18.06
CA THR A 315 -18.63 21.71 -17.42
C THR A 315 -19.01 21.33 -15.98
N VAL A 316 -18.83 20.07 -15.59
CA VAL A 316 -19.08 19.57 -14.24
C VAL A 316 -17.75 19.48 -13.48
N SER A 317 -17.55 20.34 -12.49
CA SER A 317 -16.39 20.18 -11.61
C SER A 317 -16.62 19.00 -10.66
N PRO A 318 -15.65 18.07 -10.49
CA PRO A 318 -15.81 16.92 -9.57
C PRO A 318 -16.05 17.34 -8.12
N PHE A 319 -15.73 18.59 -7.77
CA PHE A 319 -15.86 19.13 -6.43
C PHE A 319 -17.06 20.08 -6.27
N GLN A 320 -17.93 20.21 -7.28
CA GLN A 320 -19.07 21.14 -7.26
C GLN A 320 -19.98 20.90 -6.04
N ASP A 321 -20.24 19.63 -5.72
CA ASP A 321 -21.04 19.20 -4.57
C ASP A 321 -20.43 19.61 -3.21
N ILE A 322 -19.12 19.84 -3.16
CA ILE A 322 -18.43 20.28 -1.94
C ILE A 322 -18.48 21.80 -1.85
N THR A 323 -18.26 22.51 -2.96
CA THR A 323 -18.39 23.97 -3.01
C THR A 323 -19.79 24.38 -2.58
N THR A 324 -20.82 23.70 -3.05
CA THR A 324 -22.20 23.94 -2.61
C THR A 324 -22.38 23.56 -1.13
N ARG A 325 -21.97 22.36 -0.68
CA ARG A 325 -22.17 21.93 0.73
C ARG A 325 -21.37 22.70 1.78
N PHE A 326 -20.18 23.22 1.45
CA PHE A 326 -19.32 23.93 2.41
C PHE A 326 -19.44 25.45 2.34
N LEU A 327 -19.73 26.04 1.18
CA LEU A 327 -19.83 27.50 1.04
C LEU A 327 -21.29 28.01 1.03
N GLU A 328 -22.25 27.19 0.59
CA GLU A 328 -23.68 27.49 0.67
C GLU A 328 -24.32 26.53 1.68
N GLY A 329 -24.44 27.00 2.93
CA GLY A 329 -25.05 26.23 4.02
C GLY A 329 -26.54 25.94 3.80
N GLU A 330 -26.88 25.02 2.92
CA GLU A 330 -28.22 24.44 2.80
C GLU A 330 -28.37 23.24 3.74
N PRO A 331 -29.51 23.12 4.46
CA PRO A 331 -29.72 22.06 5.42
C PRO A 331 -29.92 20.70 4.75
N LEU A 332 -29.51 19.66 5.49
CA LEU A 332 -29.66 18.23 5.17
C LEU A 332 -31.02 17.91 4.51
N PRO A 333 -31.06 17.16 3.39
CA PRO A 333 -32.34 16.72 2.84
C PRO A 333 -33.07 15.88 3.89
N THR A 334 -34.23 16.39 4.32
CA THR A 334 -35.11 15.70 5.24
C THR A 334 -35.64 14.47 4.52
N LEU A 335 -35.31 13.27 5.00
CA LEU A 335 -35.91 12.03 4.53
C LEU A 335 -37.43 12.15 4.66
N SER A 336 -38.12 12.34 3.54
CA SER A 336 -39.56 12.18 3.44
C SER A 336 -39.86 10.70 3.18
N PRO A 337 -40.62 10.02 4.04
CA PRO A 337 -40.96 8.62 3.85
C PRO A 337 -42.19 8.51 2.95
N ALA A 338 -42.01 8.36 1.63
CA ALA A 338 -42.93 7.67 0.72
C ALA A 338 -42.52 7.89 -0.75
N ALA A 339 -41.64 7.03 -1.26
CA ALA A 339 -41.67 6.59 -2.65
C ALA A 339 -40.92 5.27 -2.72
N VAL A 340 -41.67 4.18 -2.71
CA VAL A 340 -41.20 2.83 -3.03
C VAL A 340 -40.51 2.91 -4.40
N PRO A 341 -39.27 2.40 -4.58
CA PRO A 341 -38.75 2.16 -5.91
C PRO A 341 -39.64 1.10 -6.55
N GLN A 342 -40.56 1.52 -7.42
CA GLN A 342 -41.21 0.62 -8.35
C GLN A 342 -40.09 -0.04 -9.17
N GLU A 343 -40.12 -1.36 -9.18
CA GLU A 343 -39.31 -2.22 -10.03
C GLU A 343 -39.19 -1.60 -11.42
N PHE A 344 -37.95 -1.47 -11.90
CA PHE A 344 -37.67 -1.10 -13.27
C PHE A 344 -38.30 -2.17 -14.16
N SER A 345 -39.49 -1.85 -14.66
CA SER A 345 -40.34 -2.74 -15.41
C SER A 345 -39.61 -3.20 -16.66
N THR A 346 -39.67 -4.50 -16.90
CA THR A 346 -39.16 -5.31 -18.00
C THR A 346 -39.77 -4.96 -19.36
N ILE A 347 -39.94 -3.68 -19.68
CA ILE A 347 -40.51 -3.22 -20.96
C ILE A 347 -39.39 -2.76 -21.89
N SER A 348 -38.65 -3.74 -22.43
CA SER A 348 -38.06 -3.60 -23.77
C SER A 348 -37.65 -4.92 -24.45
N ILE A 349 -37.98 -6.09 -23.87
CA ILE A 349 -37.61 -7.39 -24.50
C ILE A 349 -38.80 -8.04 -25.24
N GLN A 350 -40.06 -7.66 -24.93
CA GLN A 350 -41.23 -8.26 -25.60
C GLN A 350 -41.44 -7.77 -27.05
N ASN A 351 -40.99 -6.55 -27.39
CA ASN A 351 -41.18 -5.97 -28.73
C ASN A 351 -40.06 -6.33 -29.72
N LEU A 352 -38.98 -6.98 -29.27
CA LEU A 352 -37.85 -7.39 -30.12
C LEU A 352 -37.98 -8.81 -30.68
N LEU A 353 -39.01 -9.58 -30.28
CA LEU A 353 -39.22 -10.97 -30.74
C LEU A 353 -40.40 -11.13 -31.72
N SER A 354 -41.14 -10.06 -32.05
CA SER A 354 -42.35 -10.15 -32.88
C SER A 354 -42.17 -9.78 -34.36
N ASN A 355 -41.01 -9.27 -34.76
CA ASN A 355 -40.75 -8.89 -36.16
C ASN A 355 -39.57 -9.66 -36.74
N SER A 356 -39.73 -10.98 -36.88
CA SER A 356 -38.90 -11.78 -37.77
C SER A 356 -39.48 -11.73 -39.20
N SER A 357 -39.11 -10.69 -39.95
CA SER A 357 -39.19 -10.73 -41.42
C SER A 357 -38.08 -9.88 -42.04
N LEU A 358 -37.37 -10.56 -42.94
CA LEU A 358 -36.25 -10.16 -43.79
C LEU A 358 -35.95 -8.66 -44.03
N THR A 359 -34.63 -8.43 -44.15
CA THR A 359 -33.93 -7.39 -44.93
C THR A 359 -34.16 -5.95 -44.53
N THR A 360 -33.12 -5.29 -44.01
CA THR A 360 -32.33 -4.25 -44.72
C THR A 360 -31.26 -3.76 -43.75
N SER A 361 -30.04 -3.60 -44.25
CA SER A 361 -28.88 -3.04 -43.55
C SER A 361 -29.14 -1.66 -42.97
N GLU A 362 -29.10 -1.54 -41.64
CA GLU A 362 -28.99 -0.29 -40.88
C GLU A 362 -27.76 -0.42 -39.96
N PRO A 363 -26.97 0.65 -39.75
CA PRO A 363 -25.67 0.55 -39.12
C PRO A 363 -25.83 0.29 -37.62
N ASP A 364 -25.15 -0.72 -37.10
CA ASP A 364 -24.95 -0.90 -35.66
C ASP A 364 -24.45 0.43 -35.08
N VAL A 365 -25.23 1.06 -34.18
CA VAL A 365 -24.77 2.18 -33.37
C VAL A 365 -23.74 1.63 -32.40
N LEU A 366 -22.51 1.52 -32.88
CA LEU A 366 -21.33 1.16 -32.11
C LEU A 366 -21.15 2.28 -31.08
N ILE A 367 -21.53 2.02 -29.82
CA ILE A 367 -21.11 2.90 -28.71
C ILE A 367 -19.59 3.04 -28.86
N PRO A 368 -19.04 4.27 -29.00
CA PRO A 368 -17.63 4.45 -29.25
C PRO A 368 -16.82 4.09 -28.00
N LEU A 369 -16.57 2.79 -27.83
CA LEU A 369 -15.73 2.19 -26.78
C LEU A 369 -14.23 2.50 -27.01
N THR A 370 -13.93 3.40 -27.94
CA THR A 370 -12.59 3.84 -28.32
C THR A 370 -11.89 4.54 -27.16
N SER A 371 -12.60 5.40 -26.42
CA SER A 371 -12.08 6.07 -25.22
C SER A 371 -11.71 5.04 -24.14
N VAL A 372 -12.65 4.17 -23.77
CA VAL A 372 -12.47 3.16 -22.71
C VAL A 372 -11.39 2.13 -23.09
N SER A 373 -11.37 1.68 -24.35
CA SER A 373 -10.34 0.75 -24.83
C SER A 373 -8.94 1.38 -24.79
N LEU A 374 -8.80 2.64 -25.18
CA LEU A 374 -7.52 3.35 -25.15
C LEU A 374 -7.05 3.61 -23.70
N LEU A 375 -7.98 3.89 -22.78
CA LEU A 375 -7.71 4.03 -21.35
C LEU A 375 -7.10 2.73 -20.79
N PHE A 376 -7.77 1.59 -20.99
CA PHE A 376 -7.27 0.30 -20.50
C PHE A 376 -5.99 -0.15 -21.20
N ALA A 377 -5.82 0.14 -22.50
CA ALA A 377 -4.57 -0.11 -23.20
C ALA A 377 -3.40 0.66 -22.60
N GLY A 378 -3.60 1.95 -22.28
CA GLY A 378 -2.62 2.78 -21.59
C GLY A 378 -2.29 2.27 -20.19
N VAL A 379 -3.31 1.90 -19.40
CA VAL A 379 -3.13 1.31 -18.06
C VAL A 379 -2.32 0.01 -18.11
N ILE A 380 -2.65 -0.89 -19.04
CA ILE A 380 -1.95 -2.17 -19.20
C ILE A 380 -0.49 -1.92 -19.63
N ALA A 381 -0.25 -1.04 -20.60
CA ALA A 381 1.10 -0.70 -21.04
C ALA A 381 1.93 -0.05 -19.92
N ALA A 382 1.31 0.79 -19.08
CA ALA A 382 1.96 1.46 -17.96
C ALA A 382 2.47 0.49 -16.88
N ARG A 383 1.91 -0.73 -16.78
CA ARG A 383 2.38 -1.75 -15.82
C ARG A 383 3.83 -2.18 -16.06
N ILE A 384 4.30 -2.20 -17.31
CA ILE A 384 5.69 -2.55 -17.64
C ILE A 384 6.65 -1.55 -16.98
N GLY A 385 6.40 -0.26 -17.20
CA GLY A 385 7.20 0.83 -16.64
C GLY A 385 7.07 0.92 -15.12
N LEU A 386 5.85 0.84 -14.59
CA LEU A 386 5.56 0.91 -13.16
C LEU A 386 6.32 -0.16 -12.37
N TRP A 387 6.21 -1.43 -12.75
CA TRP A 387 6.84 -2.52 -12.00
C TRP A 387 8.36 -2.55 -12.16
N SER A 388 8.88 -2.11 -13.31
CA SER A 388 10.33 -1.92 -13.48
C SER A 388 10.86 -0.77 -12.64
N PHE A 389 10.11 0.33 -12.52
CA PHE A 389 10.47 1.49 -11.71
C PHE A 389 10.45 1.15 -10.22
N ASP A 390 9.40 0.47 -9.75
CA ASP A 390 9.29 0.06 -8.35
C ASP A 390 10.43 -0.87 -7.92
N LEU A 391 10.81 -1.86 -8.75
CA LEU A 391 11.98 -2.71 -8.48
C LEU A 391 13.28 -1.90 -8.44
N THR A 392 13.40 -0.86 -9.28
CA THR A 392 14.56 0.02 -9.28
C THR A 392 14.67 0.81 -7.98
N VAL A 393 13.58 1.45 -7.54
CA VAL A 393 13.59 2.23 -6.29
C VAL A 393 13.76 1.32 -5.09
N THR A 394 13.14 0.14 -5.09
CA THR A 394 13.32 -0.87 -4.04
C THR A 394 14.79 -1.28 -3.92
N GLN A 395 15.46 -1.58 -5.04
CA GLN A 395 16.87 -1.93 -5.02
C GLN A 395 17.75 -0.73 -4.62
N LEU A 396 17.41 0.50 -5.03
CA LEU A 396 18.12 1.70 -4.59
C LEU A 396 18.05 1.88 -3.06
N LEU A 397 16.87 1.68 -2.47
CA LEU A 397 16.69 1.74 -1.01
C LEU A 397 17.42 0.59 -0.30
N GLN A 398 17.53 -0.58 -0.90
CA GLN A 398 18.26 -1.71 -0.31
C GLN A 398 19.78 -1.53 -0.36
N GLU A 399 20.32 -0.95 -1.44
CA GLU A 399 21.77 -0.82 -1.66
C GLU A 399 22.38 0.44 -1.04
N ASN A 400 21.62 1.53 -0.91
CA ASN A 400 22.16 2.82 -0.44
C ASN A 400 21.85 3.12 1.03
N VAL A 401 21.10 2.25 1.72
CA VAL A 401 20.73 2.42 3.13
C VAL A 401 21.52 1.45 3.99
N ILE A 402 22.08 1.98 5.07
CA ILE A 402 22.86 1.23 6.05
C ILE A 402 21.98 0.17 6.72
N GLU A 403 22.55 -1.01 7.00
CA GLU A 403 21.83 -2.17 7.56
C GLU A 403 21.10 -1.85 8.88
N SER A 404 21.68 -1.01 9.73
CA SER A 404 21.10 -0.63 11.02
C SER A 404 19.80 0.19 10.90
N GLU A 405 19.66 0.97 9.81
CA GLU A 405 18.53 1.87 9.58
C GLU A 405 17.55 1.33 8.53
N ARG A 406 17.94 0.30 7.76
CA ARG A 406 17.15 -0.24 6.63
C ARG A 406 15.70 -0.56 6.98
N GLY A 407 15.45 -1.16 8.15
CA GLY A 407 14.09 -1.45 8.61
C GLY A 407 13.25 -0.19 8.84
N ILE A 408 13.85 0.84 9.45
CA ILE A 408 13.20 2.13 9.75
C ILE A 408 12.87 2.87 8.45
N ILE A 409 13.85 2.98 7.56
CA ILE A 409 13.70 3.67 6.27
C ILE A 409 12.62 3.00 5.41
N ASN A 410 12.60 1.66 5.35
CA ASN A 410 11.55 0.91 4.64
C ASN A 410 10.17 1.03 5.31
N GLY A 411 10.13 1.17 6.63
CA GLY A 411 8.91 1.48 7.38
C GLY A 411 8.33 2.83 6.96
N VAL A 412 9.15 3.89 7.00
CA VAL A 412 8.75 5.24 6.57
C VAL A 412 8.35 5.27 5.10
N GLN A 413 9.08 4.58 4.22
CA GLN A 413 8.71 4.45 2.80
C GLN A 413 7.30 3.84 2.63
N ASN A 414 6.98 2.77 3.37
CA ASN A 414 5.65 2.17 3.32
C ASN A 414 4.58 3.13 3.86
N SER A 415 4.86 3.82 4.98
CA SER A 415 3.94 4.83 5.50
C SER A 415 3.68 5.94 4.48
N MET A 416 4.70 6.35 3.73
CA MET A 416 4.55 7.34 2.68
C MET A 416 3.72 6.81 1.51
N ASN A 417 3.97 5.58 1.05
CA ASN A 417 3.15 4.94 0.02
C ASN A 417 1.67 4.86 0.44
N TYR A 418 1.38 4.41 1.68
CA TYR A 418 0.02 4.35 2.21
C TYR A 418 -0.61 5.74 2.40
N LEU A 419 0.16 6.77 2.73
CA LEU A 419 -0.35 8.14 2.83
C LEU A 419 -0.84 8.65 1.48
N LEU A 420 -0.07 8.42 0.41
CA LEU A 420 -0.41 8.85 -0.94
C LEU A 420 -1.58 8.01 -1.50
N ASP A 421 -1.64 6.72 -1.17
CA ASP A 421 -2.79 5.85 -1.49
C ASP A 421 -4.07 6.28 -0.74
N LEU A 422 -3.96 6.67 0.53
CA LEU A 422 -5.08 7.21 1.30
C LEU A 422 -5.63 8.50 0.66
N LEU A 423 -4.74 9.39 0.22
CA LEU A 423 -5.15 10.60 -0.49
C LEU A 423 -5.83 10.29 -1.82
N HIS A 424 -5.41 9.24 -2.52
CA HIS A 424 -6.09 8.72 -3.70
C HIS A 424 -7.54 8.31 -3.38
N PHE A 425 -7.77 7.55 -2.30
CA PHE A 425 -9.13 7.21 -1.87
C PHE A 425 -9.95 8.44 -1.47
N ILE A 426 -9.36 9.40 -0.75
CA ILE A 426 -10.03 10.66 -0.38
C ILE A 426 -10.44 11.43 -1.64
N MET A 427 -9.55 11.57 -2.63
CA MET A 427 -9.84 12.25 -3.89
C MET A 427 -11.07 11.67 -4.59
N VAL A 428 -11.21 10.33 -4.59
CA VAL A 428 -12.35 9.65 -5.23
C VAL A 428 -13.64 9.79 -4.43
N ILE A 429 -13.56 9.81 -3.09
CA ILE A 429 -14.72 10.10 -2.24
C ILE A 429 -15.22 11.53 -2.48
N LEU A 430 -14.29 12.48 -2.70
CA LEU A 430 -14.64 13.87 -2.97
C LEU A 430 -15.19 14.09 -4.39
N GLY A 431 -14.82 13.25 -5.37
CA GLY A 431 -15.32 13.29 -6.75
C GLY A 431 -15.96 11.97 -7.18
N PRO A 432 -17.16 11.61 -6.66
CA PRO A 432 -17.78 10.31 -6.88
C PRO A 432 -18.43 10.16 -8.26
N ASN A 433 -18.67 11.27 -8.97
CA ASN A 433 -19.44 11.28 -10.21
C ASN A 433 -18.61 10.69 -11.38
N PRO A 434 -19.13 9.68 -12.11
CA PRO A 434 -18.42 9.05 -13.22
C PRO A 434 -18.15 9.98 -14.40
N GLU A 435 -18.96 11.03 -14.57
CA GLU A 435 -18.80 12.07 -15.61
C GLU A 435 -17.53 12.90 -15.38
N ALA A 436 -17.17 13.12 -14.11
CA ALA A 436 -15.95 13.84 -13.73
C ALA A 436 -14.71 12.94 -13.63
N PHE A 437 -14.85 11.62 -13.85
CA PHE A 437 -13.76 10.64 -13.71
C PHE A 437 -12.55 10.98 -14.58
N GLY A 438 -12.77 11.51 -15.79
CA GLY A 438 -11.68 11.94 -16.66
C GLY A 438 -10.81 13.05 -16.05
N LEU A 439 -11.35 13.91 -15.19
CA LEU A 439 -10.56 14.92 -14.47
C LEU A 439 -9.72 14.28 -13.36
N LEU A 440 -10.25 13.27 -12.64
CA LEU A 440 -9.46 12.49 -11.68
C LEU A 440 -8.30 11.74 -12.38
N VAL A 441 -8.53 11.25 -13.61
CA VAL A 441 -7.48 10.67 -14.45
C VAL A 441 -6.38 11.69 -14.74
N LEU A 442 -6.71 12.91 -15.16
CA LEU A 442 -5.72 13.96 -15.42
C LEU A 442 -4.94 14.36 -14.15
N ILE A 443 -5.62 14.51 -13.01
CA ILE A 443 -4.97 14.77 -11.72
C ILE A 443 -3.98 13.64 -11.41
N SER A 444 -4.39 12.37 -11.52
CA SER A 444 -3.50 11.24 -11.25
C SER A 444 -2.26 11.21 -12.15
N VAL A 445 -2.42 11.45 -13.46
CA VAL A 445 -1.28 11.52 -14.39
C VAL A 445 -0.33 12.65 -14.01
N SER A 446 -0.84 13.78 -13.51
CA SER A 446 0.01 14.88 -13.02
C SER A 446 0.84 14.49 -11.79
N PHE A 447 0.28 13.72 -10.85
CA PHE A 447 1.01 13.20 -9.69
C PHE A 447 2.07 12.17 -10.10
N VAL A 448 1.74 11.25 -11.02
CA VAL A 448 2.70 10.30 -11.58
C VAL A 448 3.83 11.01 -12.32
N ALA A 449 3.53 12.05 -13.10
CA ALA A 449 4.53 12.90 -13.75
C ALA A 449 5.43 13.61 -12.75
N MET A 450 4.86 14.18 -11.68
CA MET A 450 5.64 14.78 -10.60
C MET A 450 6.60 13.76 -9.95
N GLY A 451 6.12 12.55 -9.66
CA GLY A 451 6.94 11.48 -9.10
C GLY A 451 8.13 11.11 -9.99
N HIS A 452 7.90 10.97 -11.30
CA HIS A 452 8.97 10.72 -12.27
C HIS A 452 9.92 11.90 -12.42
N ILE A 453 9.43 13.14 -12.39
CA ILE A 453 10.29 14.35 -12.38
C ILE A 453 11.20 14.36 -11.15
N MET A 454 10.69 14.02 -9.96
CA MET A 454 11.51 13.89 -8.74
C MET A 454 12.61 12.85 -8.91
N TYR A 455 12.28 11.68 -9.49
CA TYR A 455 13.27 10.66 -9.80
C TYR A 455 14.28 11.11 -10.87
N PHE A 456 13.85 11.81 -11.92
CA PHE A 456 14.75 12.31 -12.96
C PHE A 456 15.74 13.34 -12.41
N ARG A 457 15.31 14.20 -11.48
CA ARG A 457 16.21 15.11 -10.76
C ARG A 457 17.24 14.33 -9.93
N PHE A 458 16.82 13.28 -9.25
CA PHE A 458 17.72 12.37 -8.54
C PHE A 458 18.72 11.68 -9.51
N ALA A 459 18.24 11.16 -10.63
CA ALA A 459 19.07 10.47 -11.62
C ALA A 459 20.10 11.43 -12.26
N PHE A 460 19.68 12.64 -12.61
CA PHE A 460 20.56 13.67 -13.16
C PHE A 460 21.61 14.14 -12.14
N LYS A 461 21.24 14.26 -10.85
CA LYS A 461 22.20 14.60 -9.78
C LYS A 461 23.29 13.52 -9.62
N ASN A 462 22.95 12.24 -9.80
CA ASN A 462 23.89 11.14 -9.62
C ASN A 462 24.75 10.84 -10.87
N LEU A 463 24.19 10.91 -12.09
CA LEU A 463 24.89 10.52 -13.32
C LEU A 463 25.25 11.70 -14.24
N GLY A 464 24.70 12.90 -14.01
CA GLY A 464 24.92 14.07 -14.85
C GLY A 464 24.58 13.83 -16.33
N THR A 465 25.45 14.32 -17.22
CA THR A 465 25.32 14.19 -18.67
C THR A 465 25.49 12.75 -19.17
N HIS A 466 26.08 11.86 -18.38
CA HIS A 466 26.24 10.44 -18.73
C HIS A 466 24.94 9.64 -18.58
N LEU A 467 23.83 10.24 -18.15
CA LEU A 467 22.53 9.58 -18.02
C LEU A 467 22.05 8.96 -19.35
N PHE A 468 22.30 9.62 -20.48
CA PHE A 468 21.83 9.21 -21.81
C PHE A 468 22.74 8.21 -22.53
N SER A 469 23.98 8.03 -22.07
CA SER A 469 24.94 7.13 -22.73
C SER A 469 24.85 5.73 -22.14
N CYS A 470 23.95 4.88 -22.62
CA CYS A 470 23.97 3.45 -22.29
C CYS A 470 25.11 2.73 -23.05
N SER A 471 26.35 2.98 -22.63
CA SER A 471 27.51 2.19 -23.06
C SER A 471 27.65 0.98 -22.15
N SER A 472 27.66 -0.21 -22.76
CA SER A 472 28.01 -1.48 -22.10
C SER A 472 29.33 -1.32 -21.35
N LEU A 473 29.29 -1.45 -20.01
CA LEU A 473 30.46 -1.33 -19.14
C LEU A 473 31.30 -2.61 -19.08
N ASP A 474 30.92 -3.67 -19.80
CA ASP A 474 31.56 -4.99 -19.70
C ASP A 474 32.67 -5.26 -20.72
N LYS A 475 33.07 -4.30 -21.56
CA LYS A 475 34.16 -4.51 -22.54
C LYS A 475 35.45 -3.73 -22.29
N LYS A 476 35.47 -2.76 -21.36
CA LYS A 476 36.67 -1.93 -21.17
C LYS A 476 37.56 -2.40 -20.02
N THR A 477 37.02 -3.03 -18.98
CA THR A 477 37.82 -3.47 -17.82
C THR A 477 38.66 -4.72 -18.11
N VAL A 478 38.16 -5.64 -18.95
CA VAL A 478 38.91 -6.87 -19.32
C VAL A 478 40.07 -6.58 -20.29
N ALA A 479 39.96 -5.54 -21.11
CA ALA A 479 41.03 -5.18 -22.06
C ALA A 479 42.21 -4.49 -21.38
N SER A 480 41.98 -3.75 -20.29
CA SER A 480 43.05 -3.10 -19.52
C SER A 480 43.80 -4.06 -18.59
N ASP A 481 43.14 -5.09 -18.05
CA ASP A 481 43.81 -6.10 -17.21
C ASP A 481 44.62 -7.12 -18.02
N GLN A 482 44.30 -7.33 -19.31
CA GLN A 482 45.10 -8.19 -20.19
C GLN A 482 46.33 -7.49 -20.78
N GLN A 483 46.35 -6.16 -20.85
CA GLN A 483 47.50 -5.42 -21.38
C GLN A 483 48.58 -5.10 -20.32
N GLN A 484 48.27 -5.25 -19.03
CA GLN A 484 49.19 -4.93 -17.94
C GLN A 484 49.90 -6.17 -17.35
N GLY A 485 49.51 -7.38 -17.78
CA GLY A 485 50.14 -8.66 -17.39
C GLY A 485 51.20 -9.19 -18.37
N ASP A 486 51.32 -8.64 -19.57
CA ASP A 486 52.16 -9.19 -20.66
C ASP A 486 53.47 -8.41 -20.90
N SER A 487 53.80 -7.43 -20.04
CA SER A 487 55.03 -6.61 -20.17
C SER A 487 56.05 -6.82 -19.04
N SER A 488 56.02 -7.97 -18.38
CA SER A 488 57.04 -8.36 -17.40
C SER A 488 57.33 -9.87 -17.49
N VAL A 489 58.10 -10.26 -18.51
CA VAL A 489 58.88 -11.50 -18.57
C VAL A 489 60.28 -11.15 -19.05
#